data_AF-A0A961U046-F1
#
_entry.id   AF-A0A961U046-F1
#
_cell.length_a   1.000
_cell.length_b   1.000
_cell.length_c   1.000
_cell.angle_alpha   90.00
_cell.angle_beta   90.00
_cell.angle_gamma   90.00
#
_symmetry.space_group_name_H-M   'P 1'
#
loop_
_entity.id
_entity.type
_entity.pdbx_description
1 polymer ?
#
loop_
_entity_poly.entity_id
_entity_poly.type
_entity_poly.pdbx_seq_one_letter_code
_entity_poly.pdbx_strand_id
1 'polypeptide(L)'
;MRSIKIAAISLGLALGPIQSTAQDLTDERIKELALQAIRENPQIIMEAVQLLEAEQAAAQAGAVADVLENERDLLERDPNAPVLGNPDGDVTVVEF
;
A
#
# COMPACT_ATOMS: atom_id res chain seq x y z
N MET A 1 62.56 10.64 -58.89
CA MET A 1 62.13 9.91 -57.66
C MET A 1 61.29 10.83 -56.79
N ARG A 2 60.06 10.37 -56.50
CA ARG A 2 59.17 10.70 -55.38
C ARG A 2 58.52 12.09 -55.34
N SER A 3 57.39 12.14 -56.05
CA SER A 3 56.22 12.98 -55.81
C SER A 3 55.53 12.60 -54.48
N ILE A 4 55.24 13.59 -53.62
CA ILE A 4 54.33 13.42 -52.48
C ILE A 4 53.18 14.40 -52.67
N LYS A 5 52.03 13.86 -53.07
CA LYS A 5 50.76 14.58 -53.13
C LYS A 5 50.21 14.62 -51.70
N ILE A 6 50.05 15.82 -51.14
CA ILE A 6 49.36 16.01 -49.86
C ILE A 6 47.87 15.79 -50.13
N ALA A 7 47.38 14.61 -49.77
CA ALA A 7 45.97 14.28 -49.82
C ALA A 7 45.27 14.93 -48.62
N ALA A 8 44.43 15.92 -48.89
CA ALA A 8 43.52 16.50 -47.92
C ALA A 8 42.48 15.47 -47.51
N ILE A 9 42.52 15.02 -46.25
CA ILE A 9 41.45 14.21 -45.65
C ILE A 9 40.56 15.17 -44.87
N SER A 10 39.52 15.66 -45.53
CA SER A 10 38.40 16.35 -44.89
C SER A 10 37.45 15.30 -44.33
N LEU A 11 37.61 14.94 -43.05
CA LEU A 11 36.68 14.08 -42.33
C LEU A 11 35.50 14.94 -41.85
N GLY A 12 34.42 14.96 -42.62
CA GLY A 12 33.17 15.63 -42.24
C GLY A 12 32.48 14.85 -41.12
N LEU A 13 32.50 15.41 -39.91
CA LEU A 13 31.61 14.98 -38.82
C LEU A 13 30.19 15.45 -39.15
N ALA A 14 29.36 14.57 -39.68
CA ALA A 14 27.93 14.78 -39.77
C ALA A 14 27.32 14.60 -38.37
N LEU A 15 27.27 15.69 -37.59
CA LEU A 15 26.42 15.81 -36.41
C LEU A 15 24.96 15.93 -36.87
N GLY A 16 24.35 14.79 -37.19
CA GLY A 16 22.89 14.71 -37.36
C GLY A 16 22.20 14.87 -35.99
N PRO A 17 21.00 15.48 -35.95
CA PRO A 17 20.27 15.64 -34.70
C PRO A 17 19.93 14.27 -34.10
N ILE A 18 20.37 14.04 -32.85
CA ILE A 18 19.94 12.90 -32.05
C ILE A 18 18.45 13.10 -31.78
N GLN A 19 17.60 12.35 -32.48
CA GLN A 19 16.17 12.36 -32.21
C GLN A 19 15.93 11.56 -30.92
N SER A 20 15.60 12.27 -29.85
CA SER A 20 15.07 11.67 -28.63
C SER A 20 13.64 11.24 -28.90
N THR A 21 13.39 9.94 -29.00
CA THR A 21 12.03 9.41 -29.01
C THR A 21 11.51 9.45 -27.58
N ALA A 22 10.48 10.26 -27.32
CA ALA A 22 9.69 10.11 -26.10
C ALA A 22 9.05 8.72 -26.17
N GLN A 23 9.41 7.83 -25.25
CA GLN A 23 8.76 6.53 -25.15
C GLN A 23 7.35 6.75 -24.61
N ASP A 24 6.34 6.46 -25.42
CA ASP A 24 4.95 6.44 -24.95
C ASP A 24 4.82 5.42 -23.81
N LEU A 25 4.30 5.87 -22.67
CA LEU A 25 4.08 5.03 -21.50
C LEU A 25 2.82 4.18 -21.73
N THR A 26 3.00 2.90 -22.07
CA THR A 26 1.87 1.97 -22.21
C THR A 26 1.47 1.37 -20.86
N ASP A 27 0.22 0.88 -20.75
CA ASP A 27 -0.26 0.20 -19.54
C ASP A 27 0.60 -1.01 -19.18
N GLU A 28 1.06 -1.78 -20.18
CA GLU A 28 1.99 -2.89 -19.98
C GLU A 28 3.32 -2.41 -19.37
N ARG A 29 3.85 -1.28 -19.87
CA ARG A 29 5.10 -0.71 -19.38
C ARG A 29 4.95 -0.22 -17.94
N ILE A 30 3.82 0.39 -17.59
CA ILE A 30 3.51 0.83 -16.23
C ILE A 30 3.47 -0.37 -15.27
N LYS A 31 2.80 -1.46 -15.65
CA LYS A 31 2.72 -2.68 -14.81
C LYS A 31 4.09 -3.32 -14.62
N GLU A 32 4.92 -3.36 -15.65
CA GLU A 32 6.28 -3.89 -15.58
C GLU A 32 7.16 -3.05 -14.63
N LEU A 33 7.09 -1.72 -14.73
CA LEU A 33 7.80 -0.81 -13.85
C LEU A 33 7.32 -0.91 -12.39
N ALA A 34 6.01 -1.04 -12.17
CA ALA A 34 5.46 -1.26 -10.83
C ALA A 34 5.96 -2.58 -10.22
N LEU A 35 5.97 -3.67 -11.00
CA LEU A 35 6.50 -4.95 -10.57
C LEU A 35 7.99 -4.88 -10.23
N GLN A 36 8.76 -4.14 -11.03
CA GLN A 36 10.17 -3.88 -10.76
C GLN A 36 10.35 -3.09 -9.45
N ALA A 37 9.60 -2.00 -9.26
CA ALA A 37 9.66 -1.20 -8.04
C ALA A 37 9.32 -2.01 -6.77
N ILE A 38 8.32 -2.89 -6.86
CA ILE A 38 7.97 -3.81 -5.75
C ILE A 38 9.12 -4.79 -5.46
N ARG A 39 9.82 -5.28 -6.49
CA ARG A 39 10.97 -6.19 -6.30
C ARG A 39 12.19 -5.47 -5.73
N GLU A 40 12.40 -4.22 -6.12
CA GLU A 40 13.48 -3.38 -5.59
C GLU A 40 13.25 -3.03 -4.11
N ASN A 41 11.99 -2.85 -3.70
CA ASN A 41 11.63 -2.55 -2.32
C ASN A 41 10.38 -3.34 -1.86
N PRO A 42 10.51 -4.62 -1.49
CA PRO A 42 9.38 -5.45 -1.08
C PRO A 42 8.73 -4.96 0.23
N GLN A 43 9.43 -4.16 1.04
CA GLN A 43 8.90 -3.61 2.29
C GLN A 43 7.68 -2.70 2.06
N ILE A 44 7.54 -2.08 0.89
CA ILE A 44 6.38 -1.22 0.57
C ILE A 44 5.05 -2.00 0.64
N ILE A 45 5.07 -3.29 0.31
CA ILE A 45 3.89 -4.15 0.42
C ILE A 45 3.54 -4.40 1.88
N MET A 46 4.54 -4.63 2.73
CA MET A 46 4.32 -4.80 4.16
C MET A 46 3.81 -3.53 4.83
N GLU A 47 4.31 -2.37 4.43
CA GLU A 47 3.82 -1.06 4.88
C GLU A 47 2.35 -0.86 4.48
N ALA A 48 1.99 -1.19 3.24
CA ALA A 48 0.60 -1.12 2.79
C ALA A 48 -0.32 -2.06 3.58
N VAL A 49 0.13 -3.28 3.90
CA VAL A 49 -0.63 -4.22 4.74
C VAL A 49 -0.80 -3.67 6.16
N GLN A 50 0.26 -3.16 6.78
CA GLN A 50 0.20 -2.59 8.12
C GLN A 50 -0.75 -1.38 8.20
N LEU A 51 -0.73 -0.52 7.17
CA LEU A 51 -1.66 0.60 7.09
C LEU A 51 -3.11 0.11 7.01
N LEU A 52 -3.38 -0.90 6.17
CA LEU A 52 -4.71 -1.49 6.05
C LEU A 52 -5.18 -2.13 7.37
N GLU A 53 -4.29 -2.85 8.06
CA GLU A 53 -4.59 -3.44 9.38
C GLU A 53 -4.91 -2.35 10.41
N ALA A 54 -4.14 -1.26 10.43
CA ALA A 54 -4.39 -0.13 11.33
C ALA A 54 -5.75 0.55 11.05
N GLU A 55 -6.10 0.74 9.78
CA GLU A 55 -7.42 1.25 9.38
C GLU A 55 -8.55 0.33 9.83
N GLN A 56 -8.39 -0.99 9.64
CA GLN A 56 -9.38 -1.97 10.09
C GLN A 56 -9.53 -2.00 11.61
N ALA A 57 -8.43 -1.95 12.36
CA ALA A 57 -8.47 -1.90 13.82
C ALA A 57 -9.19 -0.65 14.32
N ALA A 58 -8.94 0.51 13.69
CA ALA A 58 -9.64 1.74 14.01
C ALA A 58 -11.15 1.66 13.72
N ALA A 59 -11.53 1.03 12.60
CA ALA A 59 -12.94 0.82 12.25
C ALA A 59 -13.64 -0.17 13.21
N GLN A 60 -12.96 -1.24 13.61
CA GLN A 60 -13.47 -2.22 14.58
C GLN A 60 -13.67 -1.59 15.95
N ALA A 61 -12.76 -0.72 16.41
CA ALA A 61 -12.91 -0.03 17.68
C ALA A 61 -14.20 0.82 17.75
N GLY A 62 -14.57 1.47 16.65
CA GLY A 62 -15.87 2.17 16.55
C GLY A 62 -17.05 1.20 16.58
N ALA A 63 -16.98 0.13 15.79
CA ALA A 63 -18.04 -0.87 15.71
C ALA A 63 -18.30 -1.62 17.02
N VAL A 64 -17.27 -1.87 17.84
CA VAL A 64 -17.44 -2.54 19.14
C VAL A 64 -18.25 -1.68 20.11
N ALA A 65 -18.00 -0.37 20.16
CA ALA A 65 -18.78 0.53 21.01
C ALA A 65 -20.26 0.55 20.59
N ASP A 66 -20.52 0.65 19.28
CA ASP A 66 -21.88 0.62 18.73
C ASP A 66 -22.58 -0.71 19.04
N VAL A 67 -21.89 -1.85 18.89
CA VAL A 67 -22.44 -3.18 19.23
C VAL A 67 -22.72 -3.27 20.73
N LEU A 68 -21.80 -2.82 21.59
CA LEU A 68 -22.02 -2.84 23.04
C LEU A 68 -23.19 -1.95 23.47
N GLU A 69 -23.37 -0.78 22.84
CA GLU A 69 -24.51 0.10 23.10
C GLU A 69 -25.83 -0.55 22.66
N ASN A 70 -25.87 -1.13 21.46
CA ASN A 70 -27.07 -1.75 20.90
C ASN A 70 -27.46 -3.06 21.60
N GLU A 71 -26.49 -3.84 22.06
CA GLU A 71 -26.70 -5.14 22.71
C GLU A 71 -26.66 -5.06 24.24
N ARG A 72 -26.57 -3.86 24.82
CA ARG A 72 -26.37 -3.66 26.26
C ARG A 72 -27.40 -4.38 27.12
N ASP A 73 -28.68 -4.24 26.77
CA ASP A 73 -29.76 -4.89 27.50
C ASP A 73 -29.69 -6.41 27.42
N LEU A 74 -29.28 -6.96 26.27
CA LEU A 74 -29.08 -8.40 26.10
C LEU A 74 -27.91 -8.89 26.96
N LEU A 75 -26.79 -8.17 26.95
CA LEU A 75 -25.60 -8.53 27.71
C LEU A 75 -25.79 -8.43 29.23
N GLU A 76 -26.51 -7.41 29.71
CA GLU A 76 -26.69 -7.15 31.15
C GLU A 76 -27.93 -7.81 31.75
N ARG A 77 -28.95 -8.15 30.95
CA ARG A 77 -30.28 -8.58 31.44
C ARG A 77 -30.83 -9.83 30.74
N ASP A 78 -30.00 -10.68 30.14
CA ASP A 78 -30.45 -11.96 29.60
C ASP A 78 -31.04 -12.86 30.70
N PRO A 79 -32.34 -13.22 30.65
CA PRO A 79 -32.96 -14.09 31.63
C PRO A 79 -32.37 -15.52 31.67
N ASN A 80 -31.63 -15.92 30.65
CA ASN A 80 -30.97 -17.22 30.58
C ASN A 80 -29.54 -17.20 31.14
N ALA A 81 -28.99 -16.01 31.43
CA ALA A 81 -27.66 -15.85 32.00
C ALA A 81 -27.73 -15.80 33.54
N PRO A 82 -26.96 -16.64 34.27
CA PRO A 82 -26.91 -16.57 35.72
C PRO A 82 -26.14 -15.34 36.20
N VAL A 83 -26.73 -14.57 37.11
CA VAL A 83 -26.03 -13.44 37.76
C VAL A 83 -25.17 -13.97 38.91
N LEU A 84 -23.86 -13.83 38.78
CA LEU A 84 -22.89 -14.17 39.82
C LEU A 84 -22.47 -12.89 40.55
N GLY A 85 -22.85 -12.74 41.83
CA GLY A 85 -22.42 -11.62 42.68
C GLY A 85 -23.56 -10.69 43.09
N ASN A 86 -23.28 -9.39 43.15
CA ASN A 86 -24.24 -8.36 43.57
C ASN A 86 -25.01 -7.82 42.35
N PRO A 87 -26.34 -8.05 42.25
CA PRO A 87 -27.14 -7.55 41.13
C PRO A 87 -27.27 -6.02 41.11
N ASP A 88 -27.09 -5.36 42.26
CA ASP A 88 -27.14 -3.90 42.40
C ASP A 88 -25.74 -3.27 42.35
N GLY A 89 -24.78 -3.94 41.72
CA GLY A 89 -23.41 -3.43 41.57
C GLY A 89 -23.29 -2.33 40.53
N ASP A 90 -22.35 -1.41 40.72
CA ASP A 90 -22.09 -0.32 39.76
C ASP A 90 -21.38 -0.78 38.47
N VAL A 91 -20.88 -2.03 38.45
CA VAL A 91 -20.12 -2.62 37.34
C VAL A 91 -20.59 -4.04 37.08
N THR A 92 -20.89 -4.34 35.81
CA THR A 92 -21.24 -5.68 35.33
C THR A 92 -20.10 -6.21 34.44
N VAL A 93 -19.73 -7.48 34.64
CA VAL A 93 -18.75 -8.18 33.80
C VAL A 93 -19.46 -9.36 33.14
N VAL A 94 -19.38 -9.45 31.82
CA VAL A 94 -19.96 -10.54 31.02
C VAL A 94 -18.82 -11.39 30.46
N GLU A 95 -18.87 -12.69 30.72
CA GLU A 95 -17.91 -13.69 30.21
C GLU A 95 -18.58 -14.53 29.13
N PHE A 96 -17.87 -14.74 28.02
CA PHE A 96 -18.32 -15.52 26.85
C PHE A 96 -17.59 -16.86 26.77
#